data_AF-A0A932T1W1-F1
#
_entry.id   AF-A0A932T1W1-F1
#
_cell.length_a   1.000
_cell.length_b   1.000
_cell.length_c   1.000
_cell.angle_alpha   90.00
_cell.angle_beta   90.00
_cell.angle_gamma   90.00
#
_symmetry.space_group_name_H-M   'P 1'
#
loop_
_entity.id
_entity.type
_entity.pdbx_description
1 polymer ?
#
loop_
_entity_poly.entity_id
_entity_poly.type
_entity_poly.pdbx_seq_one_letter_code
_entity_poly.pdbx_strand_id
1 'polypeptide(L)'
;MATEIKVTITDEKGGEFDAIPDALFRSQDSTRDEFDGTIWGYGKTGRPTALLTLVLQANVGGTHKWLYELNSLTSRPVEARIPGFLKPWSTRKSGLDMKDIPQAPAAAENEAGRTRQLRELSSRFSGYEMLLKSTNGPAERFELRLIPRPIHRYSDPETGLIDGAIFLMAHSTNPEIIMVIELVRDGDKSIWKSGFARCAFAEVHVELDGKDVWTQPHLRVTSESDPYSMFVRLARDGEIQRK
;
A
#
# COMPACT_ATOMS: atom_id res chain seq x y z
N MET A 1 11.08 1.12 15.79
CA MET A 1 11.12 1.84 14.50
C MET A 1 9.75 1.96 13.83
N ALA A 2 9.08 0.88 13.41
CA ALA A 2 7.70 1.01 12.90
C ALA A 2 6.72 1.44 13.99
N THR A 3 6.84 0.87 15.19
CA THR A 3 6.05 1.24 16.39
C THR A 3 6.38 2.61 16.98
N GLU A 4 7.39 3.31 16.46
CA GLU A 4 7.76 4.68 16.87
C GLU A 4 7.09 5.74 15.99
N ILE A 5 6.50 5.33 14.86
CA ILE A 5 5.74 6.21 13.98
C ILE A 5 4.30 6.27 14.49
N LYS A 6 3.79 7.49 14.59
CA LYS A 6 2.40 7.79 14.91
C LYS A 6 1.78 8.49 13.72
N VAL A 7 0.67 7.93 13.24
CA VAL A 7 -0.09 8.47 12.11
C VAL A 7 -1.36 9.10 12.66
N THR A 8 -1.64 10.34 12.29
CA THR A 8 -2.80 11.11 12.76
C THR A 8 -3.64 11.52 11.54
N ILE A 9 -4.95 11.36 11.60
CA ILE A 9 -5.85 12.01 10.63
C ILE A 9 -6.06 13.46 11.07
N THR A 10 -5.77 14.43 10.20
CA THR A 10 -5.80 15.87 10.51
C THR A 10 -7.17 16.51 10.24
N ASP A 11 -8.25 16.00 10.84
CA ASP A 11 -9.54 16.73 10.90
C ASP A 11 -9.94 17.11 12.34
N GLU A 12 -10.98 17.95 12.49
CA GLU A 12 -11.39 18.61 13.75
C GLU A 12 -11.77 17.63 14.89
N LYS A 13 -11.85 16.33 14.62
CA LYS A 13 -11.99 15.25 15.62
C LYS A 13 -10.82 14.24 15.53
N GLY A 14 -9.62 14.74 15.26
CA GLY A 14 -8.41 13.98 14.94
C GLY A 14 -8.19 12.76 15.84
N GLY A 15 -8.18 11.59 15.21
CA GLY A 15 -7.74 10.34 15.82
C GLY A 15 -6.25 10.15 15.56
N GLU A 16 -5.48 9.94 16.63
CA GLU A 16 -4.14 9.39 16.54
C GLU A 16 -4.25 7.87 16.43
N PHE A 17 -3.58 7.29 15.44
CA PHE A 17 -3.57 5.86 15.18
C PHE A 17 -2.18 5.31 15.42
N ASP A 18 -2.11 4.36 16.34
CA ASP A 18 -0.95 3.49 16.49
C ASP A 18 -0.88 2.49 15.32
N ALA A 19 0.29 1.90 15.16
CA ALA A 19 0.47 0.78 14.23
C ALA A 19 -0.39 -0.41 14.67
N ILE A 20 -0.93 -1.13 13.69
CA ILE A 20 -1.48 -2.48 13.91
C ILE A 20 -0.34 -3.35 14.50
N PRO A 21 -0.60 -4.16 15.56
CA PRO A 21 0.46 -4.76 16.38
C PRO A 21 1.50 -5.65 15.65
N ASP A 22 1.19 -6.11 14.43
CA ASP A 22 2.06 -6.94 13.61
C ASP A 22 2.24 -6.35 12.21
N ALA A 23 3.42 -6.61 11.61
CA ALA A 23 3.64 -6.35 10.20
C ALA A 23 2.63 -7.18 9.37
N LEU A 24 1.92 -6.49 8.48
CA LEU A 24 0.94 -7.07 7.57
C LEU A 24 1.60 -7.92 6.48
N PHE A 25 2.83 -7.58 6.13
CA PHE A 25 3.62 -8.30 5.13
C PHE A 25 5.11 -8.16 5.41
N ARG A 26 5.89 -9.17 5.01
CA ARG A 26 7.35 -9.13 5.02
C ARG A 26 7.88 -9.64 3.69
N SER A 27 8.81 -8.91 3.12
CA SER A 27 9.53 -9.27 1.90
C SER A 27 11.02 -9.37 2.17
N GLN A 28 11.64 -10.37 1.55
CA GLN A 28 13.08 -10.46 1.40
C GLN A 28 13.33 -10.59 -0.09
N ASP A 29 14.10 -9.64 -0.64
CA ASP A 29 14.45 -9.65 -2.05
C ASP A 29 15.96 -9.77 -2.17
N SER A 30 16.44 -10.99 -2.39
CA SER A 30 17.87 -11.26 -2.54
C SER A 30 18.46 -10.70 -3.84
N THR A 31 17.62 -10.22 -4.78
CA THR A 31 18.08 -9.62 -6.04
C THR A 31 18.44 -8.14 -5.91
N ARG A 32 18.06 -7.51 -4.79
CA ARG A 32 18.38 -6.12 -4.44
C ARG A 32 19.14 -6.12 -3.11
N ASP A 33 20.47 -6.10 -3.16
CA ASP A 33 21.44 -6.02 -2.03
C ASP A 33 20.81 -5.98 -0.62
N GLU A 34 20.75 -7.15 0.03
CA GLU A 34 20.31 -7.37 1.43
C GLU A 34 19.09 -6.51 1.84
N PHE A 35 17.97 -6.75 1.16
CA PHE A 35 16.68 -6.11 1.39
C PHE A 35 15.83 -6.90 2.42
N ASP A 36 15.48 -6.26 3.54
CA ASP A 36 14.43 -6.72 4.47
C ASP A 36 13.34 -5.65 4.57
N GLY A 37 12.18 -5.94 3.99
CA GLY A 37 11.04 -5.05 3.89
C GLY A 37 9.88 -5.53 4.76
N THR A 38 9.22 -4.60 5.45
CA THR A 38 7.99 -4.88 6.19
C THR A 38 6.93 -3.85 5.87
N ILE A 39 5.67 -4.29 5.76
CA ILE A 39 4.51 -3.38 5.60
C ILE A 39 3.73 -3.36 6.90
N TRP A 40 3.43 -2.15 7.38
CA TRP A 40 2.67 -1.89 8.60
C TRP A 40 1.44 -1.06 8.25
N GLY A 41 0.31 -1.36 8.90
CA GLY A 41 -0.90 -0.56 8.77
C GLY A 41 -1.12 0.33 9.98
N TYR A 42 -1.73 1.50 9.77
CA TYR A 42 -2.13 2.43 10.83
C TYR A 42 -3.63 2.68 10.74
N GLY A 43 -4.36 2.36 11.80
CA GLY A 43 -5.82 2.45 11.84
C GLY A 43 -6.37 1.74 13.07
N LYS A 44 -7.66 1.96 13.36
CA LYS A 44 -8.34 1.38 14.53
C LYS A 44 -9.35 0.30 14.15
N THR A 45 -10.29 0.65 13.29
CA THR A 45 -11.34 -0.23 12.74
C THR A 45 -11.43 -0.03 11.23
N GLY A 46 -11.93 -1.03 10.51
CA GLY A 46 -12.05 -0.96 9.05
C GLY A 46 -10.71 -0.85 8.32
N ARG A 47 -10.71 -0.11 7.21
CA ARG A 47 -9.52 0.06 6.37
C ARG A 47 -8.42 0.84 7.13
N PRO A 48 -7.16 0.36 7.13
CA PRO A 48 -6.02 1.17 7.55
C PRO A 48 -6.02 2.54 6.85
N THR A 49 -5.81 3.60 7.59
CA THR A 49 -5.74 4.96 7.06
C THR A 49 -4.47 5.18 6.24
N ALA A 50 -3.37 4.58 6.69
CA ALA A 50 -2.10 4.62 5.99
C ALA A 50 -1.40 3.27 6.09
N LEU A 51 -0.49 3.05 5.14
CA LEU A 51 0.52 2.00 5.22
C LEU A 51 1.91 2.62 5.30
N LEU A 52 2.83 1.92 5.95
CA LEU A 52 4.26 2.16 5.90
C LEU A 52 4.94 0.90 5.37
N THR A 53 5.65 1.02 4.26
CA THR A 53 6.72 0.08 3.92
C THR A 53 8.01 0.58 4.54
N LEU A 54 8.58 -0.23 5.45
CA LEU A 54 9.86 0.03 6.08
C LEU A 54 10.89 -0.95 5.53
N VAL A 55 11.94 -0.42 4.93
CA VAL A 55 12.99 -1.22 4.28
C VAL A 55 14.35 -0.87 4.86
N LEU A 56 15.11 -1.89 5.23
CA LEU A 56 16.56 -1.78 5.41
C LEU A 56 17.24 -2.13 4.11
N GLN A 57 18.12 -1.24 3.63
CA GLN A 57 18.90 -1.48 2.42
C GLN A 57 20.38 -1.20 2.69
N ALA A 58 21.26 -2.01 2.10
CA ALA A 58 22.67 -1.69 2.03
C ALA A 58 22.92 -0.33 1.34
N ASN A 59 24.00 0.33 1.72
CA ASN A 59 24.42 1.62 1.18
C ASN A 59 25.93 1.58 0.87
N VAL A 60 26.38 2.52 0.04
CA VAL A 60 27.79 2.63 -0.37
C VAL A 60 28.69 2.75 0.88
N GLY A 61 29.82 2.05 0.85
CA GLY A 61 30.80 2.06 1.95
C GLY A 61 30.45 1.13 3.11
N GLY A 62 29.58 0.14 2.92
CA GLY A 62 29.24 -0.87 3.95
C GLY A 62 28.33 -0.35 5.05
N THR A 63 27.71 0.81 4.84
CA THR A 63 26.66 1.35 5.72
C THR A 63 25.28 0.83 5.29
N HIS A 64 24.25 1.08 6.08
CA HIS A 64 22.87 0.80 5.68
C HIS A 64 22.02 2.05 5.79
N LYS A 65 20.87 2.04 5.12
CA LYS A 65 19.87 3.11 5.16
C LYS A 65 18.48 2.53 5.38
N TRP A 66 17.66 3.30 6.08
CA TRP A 66 16.23 3.05 6.22
C TRP A 66 15.47 3.83 5.15
N LEU A 67 14.60 3.14 4.44
CA LEU A 67 13.60 3.75 3.58
C LEU A 67 12.23 3.60 4.26
N TYR A 68 11.50 4.71 4.30
CA TYR A 68 10.13 4.79 4.79
C TYR A 68 9.27 5.19 3.60
N GLU A 69 8.45 4.29 3.10
CA GLU A 69 7.47 4.58 2.07
C GLU A 69 6.10 4.64 2.72
N LEU A 70 5.48 5.82 2.72
CA LEU A 70 4.16 6.01 3.27
C LEU A 70 3.12 6.10 2.15
N ASN A 71 1.99 5.45 2.39
CA ASN A 71 0.84 5.44 1.51
C ASN A 71 -0.39 5.88 2.28
N SER A 72 -1.09 6.91 1.80
CA SER A 72 -2.44 7.20 2.28
C SER A 72 -3.43 6.26 1.60
N LEU A 73 -4.28 5.61 2.38
CA LEU A 73 -5.39 4.77 1.90
C LEU A 73 -6.75 5.42 2.17
N THR A 74 -6.79 6.75 2.28
CA THR A 74 -8.01 7.50 2.57
C THR A 74 -8.17 8.67 1.60
N SER A 75 -9.43 9.10 1.43
CA SER A 75 -9.76 10.31 0.68
C SER A 75 -9.52 11.59 1.46
N ARG A 76 -9.23 11.48 2.76
CA ARG A 76 -8.95 12.61 3.66
C ARG A 76 -7.44 12.87 3.81
N PRO A 77 -7.03 14.11 4.11
CA PRO A 77 -5.66 14.41 4.53
C PRO A 77 -5.21 13.57 5.74
N VAL A 78 -3.95 13.14 5.72
CA VAL A 78 -3.30 12.37 6.79
C VAL A 78 -1.98 13.04 7.12
N GLU A 79 -1.62 13.07 8.40
CA GLU A 79 -0.31 13.49 8.86
C GLU A 79 0.43 12.36 9.60
N ALA A 80 1.73 12.25 9.41
CA ALA A 80 2.58 11.38 10.22
C ALA A 80 3.92 12.05 10.51
N ARG A 81 4.38 11.90 11.76
CA ARG A 81 5.75 12.29 12.13
C ARG A 81 6.67 11.10 11.95
N ILE A 82 7.71 11.29 11.15
CA ILE A 82 8.66 10.24 10.80
C ILE A 82 9.95 10.48 11.60
N PRO A 83 10.41 9.50 12.39
CA PRO A 83 11.65 9.62 13.16
C PRO A 83 12.84 10.03 12.29
N GLY A 84 13.51 11.11 12.69
CA GLY A 84 14.69 11.63 12.00
C GLY A 84 14.39 12.66 10.89
N PHE A 85 13.12 12.99 10.64
CA PHE A 85 12.74 14.02 9.66
C PHE A 85 12.06 15.20 10.36
N LEU A 86 12.46 16.42 9.98
CA LEU A 86 11.95 17.66 10.59
C LEU A 86 10.52 17.99 10.16
N LYS A 87 10.19 17.72 8.88
CA LYS A 87 8.86 17.97 8.34
C LYS A 87 8.00 16.71 8.47
N PRO A 88 6.73 16.83 8.90
CA PRO A 88 5.82 15.71 8.87
C PRO A 88 5.44 15.37 7.41
N TRP A 89 5.12 14.10 7.16
CA TRP A 89 4.34 13.73 5.99
C TRP A 89 2.91 14.22 6.23
N SER A 90 2.35 15.01 5.32
CA SER A 90 1.08 15.70 5.50
C SER A 90 0.37 15.81 4.15
N THR A 91 -0.48 14.84 3.83
CA THR A 91 -1.06 14.72 2.49
C THR A 91 -2.04 15.85 2.20
N ARG A 92 -2.18 16.23 0.92
CA ARG A 92 -3.15 17.26 0.46
C ARG A 92 -4.16 16.74 -0.55
N LYS A 93 -3.96 15.51 -1.02
CA LYS A 93 -4.78 14.84 -2.03
C LYS A 93 -5.31 13.53 -1.47
N SER A 94 -6.41 13.05 -2.03
CA SER A 94 -6.88 11.69 -1.80
C SER A 94 -5.78 10.69 -2.14
N GLY A 95 -5.51 9.74 -1.24
CA GLY A 95 -4.58 8.65 -1.49
C GLY A 95 -5.20 7.41 -2.11
N LEU A 96 -6.54 7.32 -2.09
CA LEU A 96 -7.27 6.18 -2.61
C LEU A 96 -8.62 6.61 -3.18
N ASP A 97 -8.86 6.28 -4.44
CA ASP A 97 -10.15 6.46 -5.10
C ASP A 97 -10.80 5.09 -5.31
N MET A 98 -11.98 4.89 -4.73
CA MET A 98 -12.69 3.61 -4.73
C MET A 98 -13.77 3.62 -5.81
N LYS A 99 -13.67 2.71 -6.78
CA LYS A 99 -14.59 2.59 -7.91
C LYS A 99 -15.31 1.26 -7.88
N ASP A 100 -16.53 1.21 -8.40
CA ASP A 100 -17.29 -0.04 -8.52
C ASP A 100 -16.52 -1.03 -9.41
N ILE A 101 -16.55 -2.31 -9.04
CA ILE A 101 -16.00 -3.37 -9.89
C ILE A 101 -17.09 -3.80 -10.89
N PRO A 102 -16.91 -3.55 -12.20
CA PRO A 102 -17.89 -3.97 -13.21
C PRO A 102 -18.17 -5.46 -13.14
N GLN A 103 -19.45 -5.83 -13.26
CA GLN A 103 -19.91 -7.23 -13.26
C GLN A 103 -19.48 -8.02 -12.03
N ALA A 104 -19.25 -7.37 -10.88
CA ALA A 104 -19.03 -8.08 -9.63
C ALA A 104 -20.28 -8.90 -9.24
N PRO A 105 -20.10 -10.09 -8.63
CA PRO A 105 -21.22 -10.88 -8.16
C PRO A 105 -21.95 -10.17 -7.01
N ALA A 106 -23.22 -10.53 -6.81
CA ALA A 106 -23.94 -10.10 -5.61
C ALA A 106 -23.21 -10.58 -4.35
N ALA A 107 -23.25 -9.79 -3.28
CA ALA A 107 -22.60 -10.13 -2.02
C ALA A 107 -23.03 -11.50 -1.51
N ALA A 108 -22.07 -12.35 -1.17
CA ALA A 108 -22.37 -13.60 -0.50
C ALA A 108 -22.88 -13.33 0.93
N GLU A 109 -23.89 -14.10 1.34
CA GLU A 109 -24.56 -13.95 2.65
C GLU A 109 -23.60 -14.20 3.82
N ASN A 110 -22.69 -15.16 3.69
CA ASN A 110 -21.76 -15.55 4.73
C ASN A 110 -20.29 -15.19 4.42
N GLU A 111 -19.49 -15.14 5.48
CA GLU A 111 -18.09 -14.73 5.42
C GLU A 111 -17.22 -15.64 4.53
N ALA A 112 -17.49 -16.95 4.54
CA ALA A 112 -16.76 -17.90 3.70
C ALA A 112 -17.02 -17.65 2.21
N GLY A 113 -18.25 -17.30 1.85
CA GLY A 113 -18.62 -16.88 0.50
C GLY A 113 -17.92 -15.59 0.10
N ARG A 114 -17.91 -14.58 0.98
CA ARG A 114 -17.20 -13.31 0.70
C ARG A 114 -15.69 -13.48 0.57
N THR A 115 -15.10 -14.41 1.34
CA THR A 115 -13.68 -14.78 1.18
C THR A 115 -13.38 -15.35 -0.21
N ARG A 116 -14.27 -16.20 -0.74
CA ARG A 116 -14.14 -16.71 -2.11
C ARG A 116 -14.29 -15.59 -3.13
N GLN A 117 -15.28 -14.71 -2.95
CA GLN A 117 -15.49 -13.55 -3.83
C GLN A 117 -14.30 -12.59 -3.84
N LEU A 118 -13.69 -12.29 -2.70
CA LEU A 118 -12.48 -11.47 -2.63
C LEU A 118 -11.35 -12.06 -3.47
N ARG A 119 -11.13 -13.38 -3.39
CA ARG A 119 -10.10 -14.06 -4.21
C ARG A 119 -10.44 -14.01 -5.70
N GLU A 120 -11.67 -14.33 -6.05
CA GLU A 120 -12.16 -14.29 -7.44
C GLU A 120 -12.03 -12.89 -8.03
N LEU A 121 -12.53 -11.86 -7.33
CA LEU A 121 -12.45 -10.47 -7.74
C LEU A 121 -11.00 -10.00 -7.86
N SER A 122 -10.14 -10.33 -6.89
CA SER A 122 -8.71 -9.96 -6.95
C SER A 122 -8.01 -10.56 -8.18
N SER A 123 -8.39 -11.78 -8.58
CA SER A 123 -7.77 -12.48 -9.71
C SER A 123 -8.15 -11.94 -11.10
N ARG A 124 -9.19 -11.09 -11.17
CA ARG A 124 -9.58 -10.40 -12.40
C ARG A 124 -8.68 -9.21 -12.73
N PHE A 125 -7.91 -8.74 -11.75
CA PHE A 125 -6.96 -7.66 -11.93
C PHE A 125 -5.56 -8.20 -12.25
N SER A 126 -4.93 -7.65 -13.28
CA SER A 126 -3.50 -7.79 -13.58
C SER A 126 -2.82 -6.44 -13.38
N GLY A 127 -1.53 -6.47 -13.10
CA GLY A 127 -0.74 -5.25 -12.99
C GLY A 127 0.64 -5.44 -13.59
N TYR A 128 1.21 -4.36 -14.11
CA TYR A 128 2.56 -4.35 -14.65
C TYR A 128 3.24 -3.03 -14.33
N GLU A 129 4.57 -3.05 -14.31
CA GLU A 129 5.40 -1.85 -14.24
C GLU A 129 6.20 -1.65 -15.53
N MET A 130 6.55 -0.41 -15.82
CA MET A 130 7.45 -0.04 -16.91
C MET A 130 8.78 0.41 -16.30
N LEU A 131 9.84 -0.40 -16.47
CA LEU A 131 11.17 -0.15 -15.92
C LEU A 131 12.16 0.31 -16.99
N LEU A 132 12.90 1.36 -16.68
CA LEU A 132 14.03 1.82 -17.49
C LEU A 132 15.28 1.00 -17.12
N LYS A 133 15.81 0.21 -18.07
CA LYS A 133 17.08 -0.53 -17.87
C LYS A 133 18.32 0.37 -17.82
N SER A 134 18.23 1.60 -18.32
CA SER A 134 19.26 2.64 -18.21
C SER A 134 18.63 4.02 -18.38
N THR A 135 19.34 5.07 -17.98
CA THR A 135 18.84 6.46 -18.01
C THR A 135 18.27 6.90 -19.37
N ASN A 136 18.74 6.29 -20.47
CA ASN A 136 18.30 6.57 -21.84
C ASN A 136 17.77 5.33 -22.59
N GLY A 137 17.55 4.21 -21.89
CA GLY A 137 17.05 2.97 -22.48
C GLY A 137 15.53 2.97 -22.65
N PRO A 138 14.98 2.10 -23.52
CA PRO A 138 13.54 1.93 -23.58
C PRO A 138 13.01 1.38 -22.24
N ALA A 139 11.81 1.80 -21.88
CA ALA A 139 11.09 1.18 -20.77
C ALA A 139 10.62 -0.22 -21.18
N GLU A 140 10.84 -1.20 -20.32
CA GLU A 140 10.41 -2.58 -20.52
C GLU A 140 9.28 -2.91 -19.54
N ARG A 141 8.31 -3.68 -20.03
CA ARG A 141 7.14 -4.12 -19.26
C ARG A 141 7.50 -5.33 -18.40
N PHE A 142 7.25 -5.24 -17.10
CA PHE A 142 7.38 -6.35 -16.15
C PHE A 142 6.03 -6.64 -15.51
N GLU A 143 5.54 -7.87 -15.69
CA GLU A 143 4.29 -8.33 -15.08
C GLU A 143 4.45 -8.48 -13.56
N LEU A 144 3.51 -7.93 -12.82
CA LEU A 144 3.47 -8.03 -11.37
C LEU A 144 2.65 -9.24 -10.95
N ARG A 145 3.22 -10.04 -10.05
CA ARG A 145 2.53 -11.18 -9.46
C ARG A 145 1.60 -10.72 -8.35
N LEU A 146 0.31 -11.05 -8.46
CA LEU A 146 -0.63 -10.89 -7.35
C LEU A 146 -0.21 -11.81 -6.18
N ILE A 147 -0.09 -11.24 -4.98
CA ILE A 147 0.02 -12.01 -3.74
C ILE A 147 -1.38 -12.56 -3.41
N PRO A 148 -1.61 -13.88 -3.50
CA PRO A 148 -2.96 -14.44 -3.53
C PRO A 148 -3.68 -14.39 -2.17
N ARG A 149 -2.93 -14.23 -1.08
CA ARG A 149 -3.48 -14.01 0.25
C ARG A 149 -3.48 -12.51 0.54
N PRO A 150 -4.61 -11.93 1.00
CA PRO A 150 -4.60 -10.54 1.42
C PRO A 150 -3.66 -10.36 2.61
N ILE A 151 -2.91 -9.26 2.61
CA ILE A 151 -2.01 -8.89 3.71
C ILE A 151 -2.79 -8.40 4.93
N HIS A 152 -4.02 -7.95 4.71
CA HIS A 152 -4.92 -7.52 5.76
C HIS A 152 -6.36 -7.69 5.32
N ARG A 153 -7.23 -8.16 6.22
CA ARG A 153 -8.67 -8.26 6.03
C ARG A 153 -9.36 -7.56 7.19
N TYR A 154 -10.39 -6.80 6.90
CA TYR A 154 -11.03 -5.90 7.85
C TYR A 154 -12.52 -5.76 7.54
N SER A 155 -13.26 -5.23 8.51
CA SER A 155 -14.66 -4.82 8.35
C SER A 155 -14.94 -3.67 9.31
N ASP A 156 -15.96 -2.89 9.01
CA ASP A 156 -16.48 -1.87 9.92
C ASP A 156 -17.99 -1.69 9.66
N PRO A 157 -18.83 -2.57 10.22
CA PRO A 157 -20.26 -2.56 9.96
C PRO A 157 -20.96 -1.25 10.37
N GLU A 158 -20.40 -0.50 11.33
CA GLU A 158 -20.95 0.78 11.79
C GLU A 158 -20.87 1.85 10.69
N THR A 159 -19.85 1.77 9.84
CA THR A 159 -19.67 2.65 8.67
C THR A 159 -20.27 2.11 7.38
N GLY A 160 -20.93 0.94 7.44
CA GLY A 160 -21.46 0.25 6.27
C GLY A 160 -20.42 -0.56 5.48
N LEU A 161 -19.18 -0.68 5.98
CA LEU A 161 -18.14 -1.53 5.42
C LEU A 161 -18.33 -2.98 5.89
N ILE A 162 -18.84 -3.83 5.00
CA ILE A 162 -19.26 -5.20 5.32
C ILE A 162 -18.05 -6.15 5.35
N ASP A 163 -17.13 -6.01 4.39
CA ASP A 163 -15.92 -6.82 4.26
C ASP A 163 -14.91 -6.05 3.42
N GLY A 164 -13.62 -6.24 3.66
CA GLY A 164 -12.58 -5.56 2.91
C GLY A 164 -11.24 -6.24 3.07
N ALA A 165 -10.40 -6.12 2.04
CA ALA A 165 -9.08 -6.71 2.05
C ALA A 165 -8.06 -5.90 1.23
N ILE A 166 -6.82 -5.93 1.69
CA ILE A 166 -5.65 -5.37 1.01
C ILE A 166 -4.85 -6.51 0.38
N PHE A 167 -4.57 -6.37 -0.90
CA PHE A 167 -3.69 -7.25 -1.68
C PHE A 167 -2.50 -6.45 -2.19
N LEU A 168 -1.46 -7.17 -2.58
CA LEU A 168 -0.26 -6.60 -3.19
C LEU A 168 -0.05 -7.23 -4.56
N MET A 169 0.39 -6.42 -5.52
CA MET A 169 1.00 -6.91 -6.76
C MET A 169 2.48 -6.57 -6.71
N ALA A 170 3.33 -7.58 -6.90
CA ALA A 170 4.75 -7.51 -6.62
C ALA A 170 5.60 -7.99 -7.79
N HIS A 171 6.72 -7.31 -8.02
CA HIS A 171 7.80 -7.86 -8.81
C HIS A 171 8.64 -8.74 -7.87
N SER A 172 8.67 -10.05 -8.12
CA SER A 172 9.24 -11.05 -7.20
C SER A 172 8.54 -11.00 -5.82
N THR A 173 9.18 -10.41 -4.81
CA THR A 173 8.64 -10.19 -3.47
C THR A 173 8.48 -8.70 -3.13
N ASN A 174 8.94 -7.79 -4.00
CA ASN A 174 8.84 -6.35 -3.80
C ASN A 174 7.47 -5.83 -4.25
N PRO A 175 6.64 -5.29 -3.35
CA PRO A 175 5.33 -4.76 -3.71
C PRO A 175 5.46 -3.46 -4.51
N GLU A 176 4.78 -3.40 -5.67
CA GLU A 176 4.78 -2.20 -6.51
C GLU A 176 3.40 -1.52 -6.55
N ILE A 177 2.32 -2.30 -6.33
CA ILE A 177 0.94 -1.81 -6.29
C ILE A 177 0.22 -2.40 -5.08
N ILE A 178 -0.48 -1.53 -4.35
CA ILE A 178 -1.42 -1.88 -3.29
C ILE A 178 -2.83 -1.86 -3.90
N MET A 179 -3.54 -2.98 -3.79
CA MET A 179 -4.92 -3.11 -4.24
C MET A 179 -5.84 -3.27 -3.02
N VAL A 180 -6.88 -2.45 -2.96
CA VAL A 180 -7.93 -2.52 -1.95
C VAL A 180 -9.21 -3.01 -2.62
N ILE A 181 -9.87 -4.01 -2.05
CA ILE A 181 -11.21 -4.46 -2.47
C ILE A 181 -12.13 -4.43 -1.26
N GLU A 182 -13.29 -3.78 -1.40
CA GLU A 182 -14.25 -3.61 -0.32
C GLU A 182 -15.67 -3.93 -0.78
N LEU A 183 -16.42 -4.59 0.11
CA LEU A 183 -17.86 -4.70 0.03
C LEU A 183 -18.47 -3.65 0.96
N VAL A 184 -19.16 -2.68 0.37
CA VAL A 184 -19.78 -1.58 1.12
C VAL A 184 -21.28 -1.58 0.91
N ARG A 185 -22.03 -1.14 1.93
CA ARG A 185 -23.46 -0.86 1.82
C ARG A 185 -23.67 0.41 1.02
N ASP A 186 -24.54 0.35 0.03
CA ASP A 186 -24.98 1.46 -0.80
C ASP A 186 -26.50 1.43 -0.93
N GLY A 187 -27.17 2.25 -0.13
CA GLY A 187 -28.61 2.16 0.12
C GLY A 187 -29.01 0.77 0.63
N ASP A 188 -29.97 0.14 -0.07
CA ASP A 188 -30.47 -1.19 0.25
C ASP A 188 -29.61 -2.33 -0.32
N LYS A 189 -28.55 -2.01 -1.06
CA LYS A 189 -27.67 -2.99 -1.72
C LYS A 189 -26.29 -3.00 -1.09
N SER A 190 -25.52 -4.01 -1.45
CA SER A 190 -24.09 -4.09 -1.15
C SER A 190 -23.31 -4.20 -2.45
N ILE A 191 -22.29 -3.37 -2.61
CA ILE A 191 -21.52 -3.26 -3.85
C ILE A 191 -20.03 -3.48 -3.58
N TRP A 192 -19.39 -4.20 -4.50
CA TRP A 192 -17.95 -4.40 -4.48
C TRP A 192 -17.26 -3.22 -5.18
N LYS A 193 -16.31 -2.61 -4.48
CA LYS A 193 -15.46 -1.54 -4.99
C LYS A 193 -13.99 -1.96 -4.94
N SER A 194 -13.18 -1.42 -5.83
CA SER A 194 -11.72 -1.52 -5.79
C SER A 194 -11.05 -0.14 -5.84
N GLY A 195 -9.85 -0.06 -5.28
CA GLY A 195 -8.99 1.11 -5.35
C GLY A 195 -7.52 0.70 -5.35
N PHE A 196 -6.68 1.58 -5.87
CA PHE A 196 -5.26 1.30 -6.08
C PHE A 196 -4.38 2.44 -5.57
N ALA A 197 -3.27 2.07 -4.94
CA ALA A 197 -2.19 2.99 -4.59
C ALA A 197 -0.85 2.41 -5.07
N ARG A 198 0.06 3.29 -5.50
CA ARG A 198 1.41 2.88 -5.90
C ARG A 198 2.29 2.62 -4.67
N CYS A 199 3.21 1.68 -4.75
CA CYS A 199 4.28 1.48 -3.76
C CYS A 199 5.66 1.55 -4.45
N ALA A 200 5.74 2.32 -5.54
CA ALA A 200 6.82 2.29 -6.51
C ALA A 200 7.08 3.66 -7.12
N PHE A 201 8.33 3.91 -7.50
CA PHE A 201 8.69 5.05 -8.38
C PHE A 201 8.48 4.70 -9.86
N ALA A 202 8.52 3.42 -10.24
CA ALA A 202 8.25 2.98 -11.60
C ALA A 202 6.88 3.45 -12.07
N GLU A 203 6.71 3.62 -13.38
CA GLU A 203 5.37 3.74 -13.95
C GLU A 203 4.64 2.41 -13.75
N VAL A 204 3.41 2.46 -13.25
CA VAL A 204 2.64 1.28 -12.88
C VAL A 204 1.24 1.36 -13.46
N HIS A 205 0.71 0.19 -13.83
CA HIS A 205 -0.58 0.02 -14.47
C HIS A 205 -1.35 -1.11 -13.83
N VAL A 206 -2.67 -0.97 -13.82
CA VAL A 206 -3.61 -2.04 -13.46
C VAL A 206 -4.65 -2.18 -14.55
N GLU A 207 -4.83 -3.41 -15.00
CA GLU A 207 -5.86 -3.83 -15.93
C GLU A 207 -6.93 -4.64 -15.18
N LEU A 208 -8.19 -4.49 -15.59
CA LEU A 208 -9.31 -5.36 -15.19
C LEU A 208 -9.81 -6.11 -16.43
N ASP A 209 -9.73 -7.44 -16.40
CA ASP A 209 -10.11 -8.29 -17.54
C ASP A 209 -9.46 -7.83 -18.87
N GLY A 210 -8.17 -7.43 -18.79
CA GLY A 210 -7.37 -6.95 -19.93
C GLY A 210 -7.62 -5.52 -20.38
N LYS A 211 -8.33 -4.69 -19.59
CA LYS A 211 -8.56 -3.26 -19.88
C LYS A 211 -7.93 -2.37 -18.82
N ASP A 212 -7.18 -1.36 -19.22
CA ASP A 212 -6.59 -0.39 -18.28
C ASP A 212 -7.67 0.31 -17.45
N VAL A 213 -7.53 0.25 -16.12
CA VAL A 213 -8.44 0.91 -15.16
C VAL A 213 -7.73 1.89 -14.24
N TRP A 214 -6.40 1.79 -14.12
CA TRP A 214 -5.58 2.70 -13.32
C TRP A 214 -4.14 2.73 -13.80
N THR A 215 -3.56 3.93 -13.88
CA THR A 215 -2.17 4.17 -14.27
C THR A 215 -1.57 5.25 -13.38
N GLN A 216 -0.29 5.10 -13.04
CA GLN A 216 0.50 6.16 -12.42
C GLN A 216 1.82 6.33 -13.17
N PRO A 217 2.19 7.56 -13.58
CA PRO A 217 3.43 7.80 -14.30
C PRO A 217 4.65 7.57 -13.42
N HIS A 218 5.80 7.39 -14.04
CA HIS A 218 7.09 7.32 -13.32
C HIS A 218 7.33 8.58 -12.47
N LEU A 219 7.80 8.39 -11.24
CA LEU A 219 8.19 9.47 -10.34
C LEU A 219 9.70 9.66 -10.35
N ARG A 220 10.12 10.93 -10.41
CA ARG A 220 11.51 11.33 -10.18
C ARG A 220 11.78 11.66 -8.70
N VAL A 221 10.77 12.17 -8.01
CA VAL A 221 10.83 12.62 -6.62
C VAL A 221 9.43 12.58 -6.03
N THR A 222 9.35 12.44 -4.71
CA THR A 222 8.11 12.60 -3.93
C THR A 222 8.24 13.80 -2.98
N SER A 223 7.14 14.50 -2.71
CA SER A 223 7.03 15.51 -1.65
C SER A 223 6.43 14.90 -0.39
N GLU A 224 6.66 15.54 0.76
CA GLU A 224 5.96 15.27 2.03
C GLU A 224 4.44 15.46 1.95
N SER A 225 3.92 16.08 0.89
CA SER A 225 2.49 16.35 0.70
C SER A 225 1.78 15.39 -0.26
N ASP A 226 2.54 14.50 -0.90
CA ASP A 226 2.00 13.49 -1.82
C ASP A 226 1.38 12.33 -1.04
N PRO A 227 0.34 11.67 -1.58
CA PRO A 227 -0.25 10.50 -0.94
C PRO A 227 0.65 9.27 -0.90
N TYR A 228 1.69 9.24 -1.75
CA TYR A 228 2.80 8.31 -1.67
C TYR A 228 4.10 9.11 -1.55
N SER A 229 4.86 8.87 -0.49
CA SER A 229 6.09 9.60 -0.21
C SER A 229 7.16 8.66 0.33
N MET A 230 8.38 8.80 -0.19
CA MET A 230 9.54 8.07 0.30
C MET A 230 10.47 9.00 1.08
N PHE A 231 10.88 8.54 2.26
CA PHE A 231 11.85 9.22 3.12
C PHE A 231 13.02 8.28 3.38
N VAL A 232 14.25 8.80 3.26
CA VAL A 232 15.46 8.00 3.37
C VAL A 232 16.41 8.62 4.39
N ARG A 233 16.93 7.80 5.31
CA ARG A 233 17.99 8.20 6.24
C ARG A 233 19.00 7.09 6.42
N LEU A 234 20.23 7.44 6.79
CA LEU A 234 21.20 6.44 7.22
C LEU A 234 20.72 5.73 8.50
N ALA A 235 20.99 4.44 8.58
CA ALA A 235 20.84 3.68 9.81
C ALA A 235 21.91 4.13 10.81
N ARG A 236 21.55 4.18 12.08
CA ARG A 236 22.44 4.56 13.18
C ARG A 236 23.05 3.32 13.83
N ASP A 237 24.17 3.50 14.50
CA ASP A 237 24.80 2.46 15.30
C ASP A 237 23.81 1.89 16.33
N GLY A 238 23.72 0.57 16.41
CA GLY A 238 22.80 -0.14 17.30
C GLY A 238 21.37 -0.37 16.76
N GLU A 239 20.97 0.26 15.65
CA GLU A 239 19.67 -0.03 15.00
C GLU A 239 19.67 -1.35 14.23
N ILE A 240 20.86 -1.84 13.86
CA ILE A 240 21.05 -3.08 13.11
C ILE A 240 21.67 -4.11 14.06
N GLN A 241 20.86 -5.02 14.56
CA GLN A 241 21.40 -6.19 15.26
C GLN A 241 21.96 -7.16 14.21
N ARG A 242 23.29 -7.18 14.07
CA ARG A 242 23.96 -8.28 13.37
C ARG A 242 23.71 -9.55 14.18
N LYS A 243 22.95 -10.49 13.61
CA LYS A 243 22.95 -11.86 14.09
C LYS A 243 24.25 -12.55 13.70
#